data_AF-A0A7R9Q247-F1
#
_entry.id   AF-A0A7R9Q247-F1
#
_cell.length_a   1.000
_cell.length_b   1.000
_cell.length_c   1.000
_cell.angle_alpha   90.00
_cell.angle_beta   90.00
_cell.angle_gamma   90.00
#
_symmetry.space_group_name_H-M   'P 1'
#
loop_
_entity.id
_entity.type
_entity.pdbx_description
1 polymer ?
#
loop_
_entity_poly.entity_id
_entity_poly.type
_entity_poly.pdbx_seq_one_letter_code
_entity_poly.pdbx_strand_id
1 'polypeptide(L)'
;MAMALEGNARGFAVHPMRGLNYDKVYEYLGVTNATHKVEAMLAIGKQPAKSARKMSEPVSQRNPIDKFVSEKNFLKVLAGDESMKKAGKKVLESGPNDHVFIFFDDHGAPDLVAFPDKYLYAKPLIKTLKQMHQDKNYGKLVFYIEACESGSKKSSMSLADAELTRTINNKDFPLVMAQQSGDYHKLSELSTGRQFLDTVFEEYVNSIQHLMNANNDVFNTRLELNNRECYHNFVDTFNDQCLSITQHTYSLNKLYTFVNICEQLDDSSATQALNHLVQYCQQNLPNGYSTNIL
;
A
#
# COMPACT_ATOMS: atom_id res chain seq x y z
N MET A 1 2.56 6.66 -7.17
CA MET A 1 1.46 7.61 -7.46
C MET A 1 0.18 6.85 -7.80
N ALA A 2 -1.00 7.30 -7.35
CA ALA A 2 -2.29 6.74 -7.77
C ALA A 2 -3.01 7.67 -8.77
N MET A 3 -3.46 7.15 -9.91
CA MET A 3 -4.08 7.91 -10.99
C MET A 3 -5.26 7.13 -11.55
N ALA A 4 -6.35 7.81 -11.88
CA ALA A 4 -7.50 7.25 -12.57
C ALA A 4 -7.86 8.15 -13.79
N LEU A 5 -7.93 7.53 -14.96
CA LEU A 5 -8.26 8.14 -16.25
C LEU A 5 -9.61 7.63 -16.74
N GLU A 6 -10.33 8.45 -17.49
CA GLU A 6 -11.61 8.12 -18.10
C GLU A 6 -11.62 8.47 -19.60
N GLY A 7 -12.33 7.68 -20.42
CA GLY A 7 -12.39 7.83 -21.88
C GLY A 7 -13.78 8.10 -22.45
N ASN A 8 -14.11 9.38 -22.63
CA ASN A 8 -14.83 10.03 -23.76
C ASN A 8 -15.02 11.49 -23.35
N ALA A 9 -14.01 12.32 -23.64
CA ALA A 9 -13.82 13.74 -23.30
C ALA A 9 -15.04 14.50 -22.74
N ARG A 10 -15.29 14.40 -21.42
CA ARG A 10 -16.23 15.28 -20.70
C ARG A 10 -15.47 16.32 -19.91
N GLY A 11 -15.52 17.58 -20.35
CA GLY A 11 -14.76 18.70 -19.78
C GLY A 11 -15.06 18.97 -18.30
N PHE A 12 -14.05 18.79 -17.45
CA PHE A 12 -14.05 19.18 -16.03
C PHE A 12 -12.59 19.41 -15.60
N ALA A 13 -12.30 20.57 -15.01
CA ALA A 13 -10.96 20.94 -14.56
C ALA A 13 -10.70 20.43 -13.13
N VAL A 14 -9.55 19.78 -12.91
CA VAL A 14 -9.03 19.46 -11.57
C VAL A 14 -8.15 20.63 -11.12
N HIS A 15 -8.12 20.94 -9.83
CA HIS A 15 -7.03 21.73 -9.26
C HIS A 15 -5.77 20.84 -9.26
N PRO A 16 -4.78 21.07 -10.15
CA PRO A 16 -3.59 20.24 -10.18
C PRO A 16 -2.87 20.34 -8.84
N MET A 17 -2.21 19.25 -8.45
CA MET A 17 -1.05 19.40 -7.57
C MET A 17 -0.10 20.39 -8.25
N ARG A 18 0.22 21.49 -7.57
CA ARG A 18 1.09 22.54 -8.10
C ARG A 18 2.38 21.87 -8.62
N GLY A 19 2.64 21.94 -9.92
CA GLY A 19 3.84 21.36 -10.56
C GLY A 19 3.64 20.06 -11.34
N LEU A 20 2.42 19.52 -11.44
CA LEU A 20 2.17 18.33 -12.26
C LEU A 20 2.02 18.69 -13.76
N ASN A 21 2.77 18.02 -14.62
CA ASN A 21 2.72 18.20 -16.08
C ASN A 21 1.84 17.11 -16.70
N TYR A 22 0.64 17.49 -17.16
CA TYR A 22 -0.32 16.57 -17.78
C TYR A 22 0.19 15.98 -19.09
N ASP A 23 0.97 16.73 -19.86
CA ASP A 23 1.52 16.25 -21.12
C ASP A 23 2.46 15.06 -20.90
N LYS A 24 3.28 15.10 -19.84
CA LYS A 24 4.12 13.96 -19.44
C LYS A 24 3.32 12.74 -19.00
N VAL A 25 2.14 12.94 -18.38
CA VAL A 25 1.25 11.84 -17.99
C VAL A 25 0.73 11.15 -19.24
N TYR A 26 0.18 11.92 -20.18
CA TYR A 26 -0.32 11.41 -21.45
C TYR A 26 0.79 10.71 -22.26
N GLU A 27 1.99 11.30 -22.31
CA GLU A 27 3.18 10.71 -22.93
C GLU A 27 3.55 9.36 -22.30
N TYR A 28 3.65 9.29 -20.97
CA TYR A 28 4.01 8.05 -20.25
C TYR A 28 3.01 6.92 -20.49
N LEU A 29 1.74 7.27 -20.65
CA LEU A 29 0.64 6.33 -20.88
C LEU A 29 0.45 5.98 -22.35
N GLY A 30 1.12 6.68 -23.27
CA GLY A 30 0.95 6.49 -24.71
C GLY A 30 -0.45 6.86 -25.22
N VAL A 31 -1.14 7.80 -24.55
CA VAL A 31 -2.48 8.28 -24.95
C VAL A 31 -2.50 9.80 -25.12
N THR A 32 -3.57 10.37 -25.69
CA THR A 32 -3.68 11.82 -25.93
C THR A 32 -4.84 12.44 -25.14
N ASN A 33 -4.74 13.73 -24.82
CA ASN A 33 -5.81 14.48 -24.15
C ASN A 33 -7.09 14.64 -25.00
N ALA A 34 -7.01 14.37 -26.31
CA ALA A 34 -8.15 14.39 -27.23
C ALA A 34 -8.99 13.11 -27.13
N THR A 35 -8.37 12.00 -26.69
CA THR A 35 -9.00 10.68 -26.64
C THR A 35 -9.28 10.23 -25.20
N HIS A 36 -8.50 10.72 -24.24
CA HIS A 36 -8.58 10.33 -22.84
C HIS A 36 -8.48 11.57 -21.97
N LYS A 37 -9.24 11.59 -20.87
CA LYS A 37 -9.19 12.67 -19.90
C LYS A 37 -8.81 12.14 -18.53
N VAL A 38 -7.79 12.76 -17.95
CA VAL A 38 -7.38 12.48 -16.56
C VAL A 38 -8.44 13.05 -15.62
N GLU A 39 -9.25 12.20 -14.97
CA GLU A 39 -10.32 12.66 -14.08
C GLU A 39 -9.91 12.79 -12.63
N ALA A 40 -9.16 11.82 -12.11
CA ALA A 40 -8.70 11.86 -10.73
C ALA A 40 -7.23 11.46 -10.60
N MET A 41 -6.47 12.24 -9.83
CA MET A 41 -5.08 11.92 -9.51
C MET A 41 -4.86 12.09 -8.01
N LEU A 42 -4.38 11.04 -7.37
CA LEU A 42 -3.86 11.04 -6.01
C LEU A 42 -2.35 10.75 -6.07
N ALA A 43 -1.49 11.76 -5.91
CA ALA A 43 -0.06 11.45 -5.76
C ALA A 43 0.17 10.74 -4.44
N ILE A 44 0.50 9.45 -4.53
CA ILE A 44 1.08 8.68 -3.44
C ILE A 44 2.54 8.48 -3.81
N GLY A 45 3.48 8.91 -2.96
CA GLY A 45 4.90 8.82 -3.26
C GLY A 45 5.72 9.92 -2.59
N LYS A 46 7.01 9.63 -2.38
CA LYS A 46 7.97 10.58 -1.81
C LYS A 46 8.24 11.68 -2.86
N GLN A 47 7.93 12.93 -2.54
CA GLN A 47 8.38 14.05 -3.39
C GLN A 47 9.90 14.06 -3.50
N PRO A 48 10.48 14.46 -4.65
CA PRO A 48 11.91 14.65 -4.77
C PRO A 48 12.35 15.83 -3.88
N ALA A 49 13.01 15.50 -2.77
CA ALA A 49 14.10 16.20 -2.07
C ALA A 49 14.17 17.75 -2.08
N LYS A 50 13.04 18.49 -2.02
CA LYS A 50 13.06 19.91 -1.63
C LYS A 50 12.37 20.23 -0.31
N SER A 51 11.63 19.26 0.24
CA SER A 51 11.22 19.25 1.64
C SER A 51 11.03 17.80 2.02
N ALA A 52 11.94 17.25 2.82
CA ALA A 52 11.72 15.96 3.44
C ALA A 52 10.39 16.05 4.22
N ARG A 53 9.35 15.36 3.73
CA ARG A 53 8.11 15.18 4.50
C ARG A 53 8.54 14.60 5.84
N LYS A 54 8.38 15.35 6.92
CA LYS A 54 8.43 14.75 8.25
C LYS A 54 7.16 13.90 8.34
N MET A 55 7.27 12.59 8.13
CA MET A 55 6.15 11.65 8.29
C MET A 55 5.51 11.72 9.69
N SER A 56 6.22 12.35 10.65
CA SER A 56 5.72 12.69 11.99
C SER A 56 4.82 13.94 12.06
N GLU A 57 4.56 14.69 10.97
CA GLU A 57 3.68 15.87 11.01
C GLU A 57 2.20 15.48 11.15
N PRO A 58 1.45 16.10 12.08
CA PRO A 58 0.00 15.89 12.22
C PRO A 58 -0.74 16.18 10.92
N VAL A 59 -1.74 15.37 10.56
CA VAL A 59 -2.57 15.55 9.34
C VAL A 59 -3.11 16.98 9.23
N SER A 60 -3.45 17.62 10.34
CA SER A 60 -3.93 19.00 10.39
C SER A 60 -2.94 20.04 9.87
N GLN A 61 -1.63 19.78 9.95
CA GLN A 61 -0.55 20.71 9.57
C GLN A 61 0.01 20.47 8.17
N ARG A 62 -0.36 19.36 7.52
CA ARG A 62 0.18 18.98 6.21
C ARG A 62 -0.32 19.88 5.08
N ASN A 63 0.37 19.83 3.95
CA ASN A 63 -0.14 20.42 2.72
C ASN A 63 -1.54 19.86 2.40
N PRO A 64 -2.49 20.67 1.90
CA PRO A 64 -3.86 20.24 1.64
C PRO A 64 -3.97 18.99 0.74
N ILE A 65 -3.01 18.81 -0.18
CA ILE A 65 -2.91 17.64 -1.06
C ILE A 65 -2.63 16.37 -0.25
N ASP A 66 -1.66 16.41 0.66
CA ASP A 66 -1.27 15.25 1.47
C ASP A 66 -2.39 14.79 2.41
N LYS A 67 -3.30 15.69 2.81
CA LYS A 67 -4.50 15.35 3.59
C LYS A 67 -5.53 14.57 2.77
N PHE A 68 -5.49 14.71 1.45
CA PHE A 68 -6.44 14.07 0.55
C PHE A 68 -5.98 12.66 0.16
N VAL A 69 -4.69 12.35 0.31
CA VAL A 69 -4.10 11.06 -0.04
C VAL A 69 -4.31 10.06 1.08
N SER A 70 -5.45 9.36 1.02
CA SER A 70 -5.84 8.30 1.94
C SER A 70 -6.54 7.15 1.22
N GLU A 71 -6.53 5.98 1.83
CA GLU A 71 -7.21 4.77 1.35
C GLU A 71 -8.70 5.01 1.17
N LYS A 72 -9.32 5.76 2.10
CA LYS A 72 -10.75 6.10 2.06
C LYS A 72 -11.08 6.99 0.89
N ASN A 73 -10.30 8.05 0.68
CA ASN A 73 -10.55 8.97 -0.43
C ASN A 73 -10.28 8.28 -1.77
N PHE A 74 -9.28 7.41 -1.85
CA PHE A 74 -9.04 6.60 -3.05
C PHE A 74 -10.27 5.74 -3.41
N LEU A 75 -10.82 4.98 -2.46
CA LEU A 75 -12.02 4.18 -2.70
C LEU A 75 -13.24 5.04 -3.07
N LYS A 76 -13.42 6.19 -2.43
CA LYS A 76 -14.51 7.12 -2.75
C LYS A 76 -14.39 7.75 -4.13
N VAL A 77 -13.16 8.06 -4.56
CA VAL A 77 -12.87 8.54 -5.91
C VAL A 77 -13.25 7.50 -6.93
N LEU A 78 -12.87 6.23 -6.72
CA LEU A 78 -13.25 5.13 -7.61
C LEU A 78 -14.77 4.91 -7.64
N ALA A 79 -15.43 5.04 -6.49
CA ALA A 79 -16.87 4.83 -6.35
C ALA A 79 -17.74 6.01 -6.85
N GLY A 80 -17.15 7.11 -7.32
CA GLY A 80 -17.95 8.27 -7.76
C GLY A 80 -18.70 8.99 -6.62
N ASP A 81 -18.13 9.02 -5.41
CA ASP A 81 -18.82 9.45 -4.18
C ASP A 81 -19.44 10.86 -4.27
N GLU A 82 -20.75 10.94 -4.04
CA GLU A 82 -21.55 12.17 -4.10
C GLU A 82 -21.19 13.20 -3.03
N SER A 83 -20.72 12.76 -1.85
CA SER A 83 -20.31 13.69 -0.79
C SER A 83 -19.03 14.44 -1.19
N MET A 84 -18.12 13.76 -1.90
CA MET A 84 -16.91 14.35 -2.46
C MET A 84 -17.25 15.36 -3.57
N LYS A 85 -18.19 15.02 -4.47
CA LYS A 85 -18.68 15.96 -5.50
C LYS A 85 -19.26 17.24 -4.89
N LYS A 86 -20.14 17.10 -3.88
CA LYS A 86 -20.71 18.25 -3.14
C LYS A 86 -19.65 19.11 -2.46
N ALA A 87 -18.54 18.51 -2.04
CA ALA A 87 -17.38 19.21 -1.49
C ALA A 87 -16.45 19.81 -2.56
N GLY A 88 -16.87 19.83 -3.83
CA GLY A 88 -16.08 20.34 -4.96
C GLY A 88 -14.87 19.47 -5.29
N LYS A 89 -14.88 18.19 -4.89
CA LYS A 89 -13.80 17.23 -5.18
C LYS A 89 -14.17 16.40 -6.40
N LYS A 90 -13.15 16.08 -7.18
CA LYS A 90 -13.23 15.19 -8.33
C LYS A 90 -13.29 13.74 -7.90
N VAL A 91 -14.17 12.97 -8.54
CA VAL A 91 -14.32 11.52 -8.43
C VAL A 91 -14.53 10.96 -9.84
N LEU A 92 -14.54 9.64 -10.02
CA LEU A 92 -14.93 9.04 -11.30
C LEU A 92 -16.42 9.28 -11.57
N GLU A 93 -16.73 9.70 -12.79
CA GLU A 93 -18.11 9.91 -13.27
C GLU A 93 -18.41 9.08 -14.53
N SER A 94 -17.59 8.05 -14.71
CA SER A 94 -17.60 7.12 -15.83
C SER A 94 -18.88 6.30 -15.89
N GLY A 95 -19.34 6.07 -17.11
CA GLY A 95 -20.50 5.26 -17.45
C GLY A 95 -20.16 4.07 -18.35
N PRO A 96 -21.17 3.38 -18.89
CA PRO A 96 -21.00 2.06 -19.53
C PRO A 96 -20.18 2.08 -20.82
N ASN A 97 -19.93 3.26 -21.39
CA ASN A 97 -19.17 3.41 -22.64
C ASN A 97 -17.76 3.96 -22.41
N ASP A 98 -17.43 4.28 -21.15
CA ASP A 98 -16.17 4.95 -20.83
C ASP A 98 -15.10 3.92 -20.47
N HIS A 99 -13.86 4.17 -20.86
CA HIS A 99 -12.73 3.33 -20.47
C HIS A 99 -12.03 3.93 -19.26
N VAL A 100 -11.83 3.12 -18.23
CA VAL A 100 -11.17 3.52 -16.98
C VAL A 100 -9.78 2.91 -16.91
N PHE A 101 -8.75 3.73 -16.72
CA PHE A 101 -7.40 3.25 -16.44
C PHE A 101 -6.96 3.73 -15.07
N ILE A 102 -6.58 2.80 -14.19
CA ILE A 102 -6.09 3.09 -12.86
C ILE A 102 -4.62 2.69 -12.81
N PHE A 103 -3.76 3.56 -12.29
CA PHE A 103 -2.36 3.29 -12.02
C PHE A 103 -2.11 3.53 -10.53
N PHE A 104 -1.53 2.57 -9.82
CA PHE A 104 -1.07 2.69 -8.44
C PHE A 104 0.43 2.37 -8.41
N ASP A 105 1.19 3.14 -7.64
CA ASP A 105 2.63 3.01 -7.51
C ASP A 105 3.04 3.40 -6.10
N ASP A 106 3.28 2.43 -5.24
CA ASP A 106 3.82 2.64 -3.90
C ASP A 106 4.25 1.29 -3.31
N HIS A 107 4.54 1.26 -2.02
CA HIS A 107 4.79 0.02 -1.32
C HIS A 107 3.53 -0.85 -1.19
N GLY A 108 3.76 -2.15 -1.07
CA GLY A 108 2.72 -3.14 -0.83
C GLY A 108 3.26 -4.28 0.01
N ALA A 109 2.35 -5.13 0.45
CA ALA A 109 2.65 -6.38 1.11
C ALA A 109 1.55 -7.39 0.75
N PRO A 110 1.60 -8.66 1.21
CA PRO A 110 0.54 -9.60 0.91
C PRO A 110 -0.84 -9.01 1.25
N ASP A 111 -1.76 -9.06 0.29
CA ASP A 111 -3.17 -8.61 0.41
C ASP A 111 -3.38 -7.12 0.78
N LEU A 112 -2.35 -6.26 0.68
CA LEU A 112 -2.49 -4.81 0.95
C LEU A 112 -1.57 -3.92 0.11
N VAL A 113 -1.98 -2.67 -0.08
CA VAL A 113 -1.14 -1.58 -0.61
C VAL A 113 -1.03 -0.44 0.40
N ALA A 114 0.12 0.22 0.46
CA ALA A 114 0.40 1.25 1.44
C ALA A 114 -0.16 2.63 1.02
N PHE A 115 -0.59 3.39 2.02
CA PHE A 115 -0.94 4.80 1.91
C PHE A 115 -0.09 5.59 2.92
N PRO A 116 -0.06 6.94 2.82
CA PRO A 116 0.82 7.77 3.63
C PRO A 116 0.69 7.62 5.14
N ASP A 117 -0.49 7.25 5.64
CA ASP A 117 -0.79 7.08 7.07
C ASP A 117 -1.40 5.72 7.42
N LYS A 118 -1.95 5.02 6.43
CA LYS A 118 -2.70 3.77 6.56
C LYS A 118 -2.36 2.84 5.40
N TYR A 119 -3.07 1.74 5.27
CA TYR A 119 -2.94 0.80 4.17
C TYR A 119 -4.33 0.36 3.74
N LEU A 120 -4.44 -0.08 2.49
CA LEU A 120 -5.66 -0.56 1.89
C LEU A 120 -5.53 -2.06 1.66
N TYR A 121 -6.27 -2.85 2.44
CA TYR A 121 -6.45 -4.26 2.13
C TYR A 121 -7.17 -4.44 0.79
N ALA A 122 -6.87 -5.55 0.12
CA ALA A 122 -7.40 -5.85 -1.19
C ALA A 122 -8.93 -6.04 -1.19
N LYS A 123 -9.52 -6.58 -0.12
CA LYS A 123 -10.98 -6.83 -0.04
C LYS A 123 -11.83 -5.56 -0.27
N PRO A 124 -11.63 -4.44 0.44
CA PRO A 124 -12.32 -3.18 0.11
C PRO A 124 -12.11 -2.70 -1.33
N LEU A 125 -10.89 -2.79 -1.86
CA LEU A 125 -10.57 -2.39 -3.23
C LEU A 125 -11.34 -3.20 -4.26
N ILE A 126 -11.29 -4.53 -4.16
CA ILE A 126 -12.02 -5.45 -5.04
C ILE A 126 -13.52 -5.24 -4.91
N LYS A 127 -14.03 -5.02 -3.69
CA LYS A 127 -15.44 -4.72 -3.47
C LYS A 127 -15.84 -3.46 -4.24
N THR A 128 -15.05 -2.39 -4.18
CA THR A 128 -15.30 -1.16 -4.93
C THR A 128 -15.26 -1.40 -6.44
N LEU A 129 -14.28 -2.14 -6.96
CA LEU A 129 -14.18 -2.43 -8.40
C LEU A 129 -15.33 -3.31 -8.91
N LYS A 130 -15.78 -4.28 -8.09
CA LYS A 130 -16.98 -5.08 -8.37
C LYS A 130 -18.25 -4.22 -8.36
N GLN A 131 -18.36 -3.28 -7.43
CA GLN A 131 -19.47 -2.34 -7.41
C GLN A 131 -19.49 -1.47 -8.67
N MET A 132 -18.33 -0.92 -9.07
CA MET A 132 -18.22 -0.16 -10.32
C MET A 132 -18.65 -0.99 -11.55
N HIS A 133 -18.33 -2.28 -11.58
CA HIS A 133 -18.79 -3.19 -12.64
C HIS A 133 -20.32 -3.35 -12.63
N GLN A 134 -20.90 -3.63 -11.45
CA GLN A 134 -22.34 -3.83 -11.26
C GLN A 134 -23.14 -2.58 -11.65
N ASP A 135 -22.62 -1.40 -11.30
CA ASP A 135 -23.24 -0.10 -11.61
C ASP A 135 -23.02 0.32 -13.07
N LYS A 136 -22.27 -0.47 -13.84
CA LYS A 136 -21.86 -0.17 -15.22
C LYS A 136 -21.14 1.16 -15.35
N ASN A 137 -20.26 1.46 -14.38
CA ASN A 137 -19.48 2.69 -14.36
C ASN A 137 -18.29 2.65 -15.33
N TYR A 138 -18.14 1.62 -16.17
CA TYR A 138 -17.15 1.58 -17.24
C TYR A 138 -17.54 0.55 -18.29
N GLY A 139 -17.10 0.75 -19.53
CA GLY A 139 -17.11 -0.27 -20.58
C GLY A 139 -15.88 -1.19 -20.50
N LYS A 140 -14.71 -0.63 -20.19
CA LYS A 140 -13.46 -1.38 -19.93
C LYS A 140 -12.70 -0.76 -18.76
N LEU A 141 -12.10 -1.58 -17.91
CA LEU A 141 -11.25 -1.12 -16.82
C LEU A 141 -9.89 -1.84 -16.86
N VAL A 142 -8.81 -1.07 -16.78
CA VAL A 142 -7.45 -1.56 -16.63
C VAL A 142 -6.88 -1.01 -15.32
N PHE A 143 -6.26 -1.86 -14.51
CA PHE A 143 -5.64 -1.44 -13.26
C PHE A 143 -4.19 -1.92 -13.18
N TYR A 144 -3.25 -0.99 -13.32
CA TYR A 144 -1.83 -1.23 -13.12
C TYR A 144 -1.42 -0.93 -11.69
N ILE A 145 -0.72 -1.88 -11.06
CA ILE A 145 -0.30 -1.78 -9.66
C ILE A 145 1.18 -2.13 -9.56
N GLU A 146 1.99 -1.10 -9.39
CA GLU A 146 3.39 -1.19 -9.01
C GLU A 146 3.48 -1.18 -7.47
N ALA A 147 3.60 -2.36 -6.89
CA ALA A 147 3.81 -2.53 -5.45
C ALA A 147 4.42 -3.90 -5.15
N CYS A 148 5.19 -4.00 -4.05
CA CYS A 148 5.69 -5.30 -3.60
C CYS A 148 4.52 -6.26 -3.34
N GLU A 149 4.67 -7.52 -3.74
CA GLU A 149 3.67 -8.59 -3.55
C GLU A 149 2.31 -8.37 -4.25
N SER A 150 2.20 -7.39 -5.17
CA SER A 150 0.96 -7.06 -5.90
C SER A 150 0.45 -8.15 -6.85
N GLY A 151 1.23 -9.21 -7.07
CA GLY A 151 0.93 -10.32 -7.97
C GLY A 151 1.00 -11.71 -7.33
N SER A 152 0.92 -11.84 -6.00
CA SER A 152 0.99 -13.17 -5.38
C SER A 152 -0.13 -14.07 -5.93
N LYS A 153 0.17 -15.34 -6.22
CA LYS A 153 -0.60 -16.25 -7.11
C LYS A 153 -2.07 -16.48 -6.71
N LYS A 154 -2.46 -16.09 -5.49
CA LYS A 154 -3.85 -15.97 -5.00
C LYS A 154 -4.09 -14.74 -4.11
N SER A 155 -3.28 -13.67 -4.27
CA SER A 155 -3.69 -12.35 -3.77
C SER A 155 -5.07 -12.07 -4.32
N SER A 156 -5.98 -11.60 -3.47
CA SER A 156 -7.35 -11.34 -3.88
C SER A 156 -7.44 -10.29 -5.01
N MET A 157 -6.34 -9.57 -5.29
CA MET A 157 -6.16 -8.65 -6.42
C MET A 157 -6.20 -9.30 -7.81
N SER A 158 -6.31 -10.63 -7.90
CA SER A 158 -6.69 -11.32 -9.15
C SER A 158 -8.16 -11.05 -9.49
N LEU A 159 -8.44 -9.92 -10.14
CA LEU A 159 -9.71 -9.67 -10.80
C LEU A 159 -9.74 -10.49 -12.10
N ALA A 160 -10.50 -11.59 -12.13
CA ALA A 160 -10.65 -12.42 -13.31
C ALA A 160 -11.20 -11.65 -14.55
N ASP A 161 -11.76 -10.46 -14.34
CA ASP A 161 -12.39 -9.63 -15.37
C ASP A 161 -11.58 -8.37 -15.74
N ALA A 162 -10.40 -8.13 -15.14
CA ALA A 162 -9.50 -7.04 -15.50
C ALA A 162 -8.23 -7.61 -16.16
N GLU A 163 -8.08 -7.37 -17.46
CA GLU A 163 -6.97 -7.90 -18.24
C GLU A 163 -5.62 -7.30 -17.79
N LEU A 164 -4.78 -8.15 -17.21
CA LEU A 164 -3.30 -8.07 -17.09
C LEU A 164 -2.67 -7.10 -16.05
N THR A 165 -1.93 -7.68 -15.09
CA THR A 165 -0.98 -7.01 -14.20
C THR A 165 0.47 -7.36 -14.61
N ARG A 166 1.32 -6.35 -14.86
CA ARG A 166 2.79 -6.48 -14.90
C ARG A 166 3.35 -5.80 -13.65
N THR A 167 4.32 -6.43 -12.98
CA THR A 167 4.82 -6.01 -11.67
C THR A 167 6.34 -5.84 -11.66
N ILE A 168 6.85 -4.81 -10.99
CA ILE A 168 8.27 -4.60 -10.69
C ILE A 168 8.41 -4.49 -9.15
N ASN A 169 9.54 -4.97 -8.61
CA ASN A 169 9.81 -5.00 -7.16
C ASN A 169 11.02 -4.10 -6.85
N ASN A 170 10.89 -3.11 -5.95
CA ASN A 170 12.00 -2.20 -5.63
C ASN A 170 12.24 -1.99 -4.11
N LYS A 171 12.46 -3.09 -3.40
CA LYS A 171 12.62 -3.18 -1.93
C LYS A 171 13.89 -2.53 -1.34
N ASP A 172 14.91 -2.31 -2.16
CA ASP A 172 16.22 -1.78 -1.71
C ASP A 172 16.50 -0.35 -2.18
N PHE A 173 15.52 0.30 -2.81
CA PHE A 173 15.66 1.65 -3.34
C PHE A 173 16.22 2.66 -2.32
N PRO A 174 15.72 2.77 -1.08
CA PRO A 174 16.24 3.76 -0.13
C PRO A 174 17.72 3.54 0.23
N LEU A 175 18.14 2.28 0.34
CA LEU A 175 19.52 1.90 0.67
C LEU A 175 20.46 2.21 -0.49
N VAL A 176 20.06 1.84 -1.71
CA VAL A 176 20.81 2.11 -2.95
C VAL A 176 20.97 3.61 -3.17
N MET A 177 19.91 4.39 -2.95
CA MET A 177 19.97 5.84 -3.10
C MET A 177 20.91 6.50 -2.09
N ALA A 178 20.89 6.07 -0.81
CA ALA A 178 21.80 6.58 0.21
C ALA A 178 23.27 6.25 -0.10
N GLN A 179 23.52 5.03 -0.59
CA GLN A 179 24.85 4.61 -1.04
C GLN A 179 25.33 5.44 -2.24
N GLN A 180 24.46 5.65 -3.23
CA GLN A 180 24.78 6.45 -4.43
C GLN A 180 24.98 7.93 -4.12
N SER A 181 24.26 8.49 -3.14
CA SER A 181 24.41 9.89 -2.75
C SER A 181 25.63 10.15 -1.85
N GLY A 182 26.32 9.09 -1.39
CA GLY A 182 27.41 9.21 -0.43
C GLY A 182 26.95 9.64 0.97
N ASP A 183 25.66 9.49 1.28
CA ASP A 183 25.12 9.81 2.61
C ASP A 183 25.32 8.62 3.55
N TYR A 184 26.56 8.46 4.01
CA TYR A 184 26.96 7.33 4.86
C TYR A 184 26.25 7.31 6.21
N HIS A 185 25.83 8.47 6.73
CA HIS A 185 25.02 8.54 7.95
C HIS A 185 23.65 7.94 7.69
N LYS A 186 22.96 8.36 6.61
CA LYS A 186 21.65 7.80 6.28
C LYS A 186 21.72 6.33 5.89
N LEU A 187 22.79 5.92 5.21
CA LEU A 187 23.05 4.52 4.90
C LEU A 187 23.20 3.69 6.19
N SER A 188 24.01 4.15 7.15
CA SER A 188 24.19 3.48 8.43
C SER A 188 22.90 3.40 9.23
N GLU A 189 22.12 4.49 9.30
CA GLU A 189 20.81 4.49 9.96
C GLU A 189 19.87 3.44 9.34
N LEU A 190 19.73 3.44 8.02
CA LEU A 190 18.86 2.50 7.31
C LEU A 190 19.31 1.05 7.52
N SER A 191 20.62 0.80 7.50
CA SER A 191 21.17 -0.54 7.75
C SER A 191 20.90 -1.01 9.19
N THR A 192 21.15 -0.16 10.19
CA THR A 192 20.89 -0.50 11.60
C THR A 192 19.41 -0.71 11.86
N GLY A 193 18.55 0.13 11.28
CA GLY A 193 17.11 -0.06 11.35
C GLY A 193 16.69 -1.43 10.78
N ARG A 194 17.13 -1.76 9.56
CA ARG A 194 16.80 -3.04 8.93
C ARG A 194 17.21 -4.22 9.80
N GLN A 195 18.42 -4.21 10.37
CA GLN A 195 18.90 -5.23 11.30
C GLN A 195 18.05 -5.33 12.58
N PHE A 196 17.64 -4.19 13.13
CA PHE A 196 16.75 -4.16 14.29
C PHE A 196 15.41 -4.83 13.95
N LEU A 197 14.81 -4.49 12.82
CA LEU A 197 13.54 -5.09 12.41
C LEU A 197 13.66 -6.59 12.12
N ASP A 198 14.77 -7.02 11.52
CA ASP A 198 15.08 -8.44 11.31
C ASP A 198 15.11 -9.18 12.64
N THR A 199 15.81 -8.62 13.64
CA THR A 199 15.93 -9.18 14.99
C THR A 199 14.55 -9.29 15.67
N VAL A 200 13.71 -8.26 15.56
CA VAL A 200 12.35 -8.25 16.11
C VAL A 200 11.52 -9.41 15.59
N PHE A 201 11.55 -9.65 14.28
CA PHE A 201 10.81 -10.75 13.68
C PHE A 201 11.42 -12.11 14.06
N GLU A 202 12.74 -12.25 14.07
CA GLU A 202 13.45 -13.47 14.47
C GLU A 202 13.14 -13.88 15.91
N GLU A 203 13.27 -12.95 16.87
CA GLU A 203 12.97 -13.20 18.28
C GLU A 203 11.50 -13.57 18.49
N TYR A 204 10.59 -12.85 17.83
CA TYR A 204 9.16 -13.14 17.93
C TYR A 204 8.85 -14.56 17.42
N VAL A 205 9.33 -14.93 16.22
CA VAL A 205 9.11 -16.26 15.65
C VAL A 205 9.70 -17.36 16.52
N ASN A 206 10.90 -17.15 17.07
CA ASN A 206 11.50 -18.08 18.03
C ASN A 206 10.63 -18.27 19.28
N SER A 207 10.01 -17.20 19.78
CA SER A 207 9.15 -17.26 20.97
C SER A 207 7.88 -18.10 20.77
N ILE A 208 7.36 -18.17 19.54
CA ILE A 208 6.15 -18.93 19.19
C ILE A 208 6.46 -20.26 18.49
N GLN A 209 7.72 -20.67 18.37
CA GLN A 209 8.12 -21.84 17.60
C GLN A 209 7.43 -23.14 18.08
N HIS A 210 7.15 -23.23 19.38
CA HIS A 210 6.43 -24.36 19.98
C HIS A 210 4.97 -24.50 19.53
N LEU A 211 4.36 -23.44 18.99
CA LEU A 211 3.01 -23.45 18.44
C LEU A 211 2.97 -23.91 16.98
N MET A 212 4.10 -23.83 16.28
CA MET A 212 4.19 -24.11 14.84
C MET A 212 4.61 -25.55 14.55
N ASN A 213 4.19 -26.05 13.39
CA ASN A 213 4.66 -27.34 12.89
C ASN A 213 6.16 -27.25 12.54
N ALA A 214 6.98 -28.15 13.10
CA ALA A 214 8.45 -28.08 13.10
C ALA A 214 9.16 -28.13 11.71
N ASN A 215 8.43 -28.21 10.61
CA ASN A 215 8.98 -28.59 9.30
C ASN A 215 9.15 -27.43 8.30
N ASN A 216 8.71 -26.21 8.62
CA ASN A 216 8.76 -25.10 7.65
C ASN A 216 9.57 -23.91 8.16
N ASP A 217 10.46 -23.43 7.30
CA ASP A 217 11.22 -22.20 7.50
C ASP A 217 10.31 -20.99 7.28
N VAL A 218 9.92 -20.33 8.38
CA VAL A 218 9.02 -19.18 8.37
C VAL A 218 9.61 -17.98 7.63
N PHE A 219 10.94 -17.85 7.56
CA PHE A 219 11.58 -16.69 6.94
C PHE A 219 11.90 -16.91 5.47
N ASN A 220 12.21 -18.14 5.06
CA ASN A 220 12.61 -18.41 3.67
C ASN A 220 11.47 -18.95 2.79
N THR A 221 10.35 -19.35 3.37
CA THR A 221 9.19 -19.83 2.60
C THR A 221 8.32 -18.66 2.09
N ARG A 222 7.56 -18.89 1.02
CA ARG A 222 6.49 -18.00 0.53
C ARG A 222 5.22 -18.81 0.34
N LEU A 223 4.42 -18.94 1.40
CA LEU A 223 3.14 -19.65 1.35
C LEU A 223 2.06 -18.80 0.67
N GLU A 224 1.03 -19.46 0.13
CA GLU A 224 -0.17 -18.79 -0.36
C GLU A 224 -1.04 -18.34 0.82
N LEU A 225 -1.55 -17.11 0.79
CA LEU A 225 -2.43 -16.59 1.83
C LEU A 225 -3.87 -17.12 1.67
N ASN A 226 -4.26 -18.06 2.53
CA ASN A 226 -5.61 -18.60 2.63
C ASN A 226 -6.34 -18.05 3.87
N ASN A 227 -5.65 -17.94 5.02
CA ASN A 227 -6.22 -17.45 6.27
C ASN A 227 -6.03 -15.92 6.40
N ARG A 228 -6.86 -15.17 5.65
CA ARG A 228 -6.81 -13.70 5.65
C ARG A 228 -7.15 -13.09 7.00
N GLU A 229 -8.06 -13.69 7.76
CA GLU A 229 -8.47 -13.17 9.08
C GLU A 229 -7.31 -13.21 10.07
N CYS A 230 -6.63 -14.36 10.19
CA CYS A 230 -5.41 -14.47 10.98
C CYS A 230 -4.38 -13.43 10.53
N TYR A 231 -4.08 -13.38 9.23
CA TYR A 231 -3.06 -12.48 8.70
C TYR A 231 -3.37 -11.00 8.95
N HIS A 232 -4.61 -10.54 8.71
CA HIS A 232 -5.02 -9.16 8.97
C HIS A 232 -4.92 -8.83 10.46
N ASN A 233 -5.32 -9.73 11.35
CA ASN A 233 -5.18 -9.53 12.79
C ASN A 233 -3.71 -9.34 13.20
N PHE A 234 -2.80 -10.14 12.63
CA PHE A 234 -1.35 -10.00 12.87
C PHE A 234 -0.79 -8.67 12.37
N VAL A 235 -1.12 -8.29 11.14
CA VAL A 235 -0.66 -7.03 10.54
C VAL A 235 -1.19 -5.82 11.32
N ASP A 236 -2.48 -5.80 11.63
CA ASP A 236 -3.12 -4.70 12.36
C ASP A 236 -2.54 -4.60 13.78
N THR A 237 -2.39 -5.72 14.48
CA THR A 237 -1.77 -5.77 15.81
C THR A 237 -0.33 -5.28 15.76
N PHE A 238 0.47 -5.71 14.79
CA PHE A 238 1.84 -5.26 14.64
C PHE A 238 1.92 -3.75 14.37
N ASN A 239 1.09 -3.24 13.45
CA ASN A 239 1.06 -1.82 13.14
C ASN A 239 0.67 -0.96 14.35
N ASP A 240 -0.29 -1.41 15.15
CA ASP A 240 -0.88 -0.62 16.24
C ASP A 240 -0.15 -0.78 17.58
N GLN A 241 0.42 -1.95 17.86
CA GLN A 241 1.06 -2.27 19.14
C GLN A 241 2.59 -2.36 19.08
N CYS A 242 3.17 -2.50 17.88
CA CYS A 242 4.60 -2.70 17.70
C CYS A 242 5.22 -1.52 16.95
N LEU A 243 5.28 -1.60 15.62
CA LEU A 243 5.91 -0.61 14.74
C LEU A 243 4.97 -0.29 13.58
N SER A 244 4.73 1.00 13.35
CA SER A 244 3.87 1.43 12.26
C SER A 244 4.46 1.06 10.91
N ILE A 245 3.75 0.24 10.14
CA ILE A 245 4.23 -0.29 8.85
C ILE A 245 4.23 0.78 7.74
N THR A 246 3.47 1.85 7.93
CA THR A 246 3.42 3.00 7.00
C THR A 246 4.54 3.99 7.27
N GLN A 247 5.03 4.04 8.51
CA GLN A 247 6.21 4.83 8.88
C GLN A 247 7.51 4.10 8.51
N HIS A 248 7.47 2.77 8.52
CA HIS A 248 8.63 1.91 8.35
C HIS A 248 8.42 0.97 7.17
N THR A 249 8.69 1.49 5.97
CA THR A 249 8.37 0.78 4.71
C THR A 249 9.12 -0.54 4.54
N TYR A 250 10.27 -0.72 5.21
CA TYR A 250 10.96 -2.01 5.25
C TYR A 250 10.13 -3.11 5.93
N SER A 251 9.25 -2.77 6.87
CA SER A 251 8.35 -3.72 7.54
C SER A 251 7.39 -4.42 6.59
N LEU A 252 6.99 -3.74 5.51
CA LEU A 252 6.13 -4.33 4.48
C LEU A 252 6.78 -5.57 3.84
N ASN A 253 8.11 -5.57 3.71
CA ASN A 253 8.86 -6.73 3.20
C ASN A 253 8.88 -7.91 4.18
N LYS A 254 8.51 -7.73 5.45
CA LYS A 254 8.50 -8.78 6.47
C LYS A 254 7.11 -9.36 6.73
N LEU A 255 6.04 -8.72 6.23
CA LEU A 255 4.68 -9.17 6.51
C LEU A 255 4.35 -10.54 5.91
N TYR A 256 5.08 -11.03 4.89
CA TYR A 256 4.92 -12.43 4.45
C TYR A 256 5.22 -13.44 5.56
N THR A 257 6.01 -13.08 6.58
CA THR A 257 6.26 -13.92 7.75
C THR A 257 4.95 -14.24 8.48
N PHE A 258 4.04 -13.26 8.61
CA PHE A 258 2.73 -13.48 9.20
C PHE A 258 1.84 -14.38 8.34
N VAL A 259 1.97 -14.32 7.01
CA VAL A 259 1.33 -15.31 6.12
C VAL A 259 1.85 -16.70 6.48
N ASN A 260 3.16 -16.88 6.53
CA ASN A 260 3.76 -18.18 6.82
C ASN A 260 3.40 -18.73 8.20
N ILE A 261 3.23 -17.86 9.20
CA ILE A 261 2.76 -18.24 10.54
C ILE A 261 1.29 -18.68 10.47
N CYS A 262 0.41 -17.86 9.90
CA CYS A 262 -1.03 -18.13 9.84
C CYS A 262 -1.39 -19.40 9.05
N GLU A 263 -0.62 -19.75 8.03
CA GLU A 263 -0.85 -20.98 7.25
C GLU A 263 -0.34 -22.25 7.95
N GLN A 264 0.33 -22.11 9.10
CA GLN A 264 0.87 -23.22 9.88
C GLN A 264 0.20 -23.44 11.23
N LEU A 265 -0.65 -22.50 11.66
CA LEU A 265 -1.33 -22.53 12.93
C LEU A 265 -2.81 -22.87 12.74
N ASP A 266 -3.37 -23.61 13.68
CA ASP A 266 -4.83 -23.66 13.86
C ASP A 266 -5.34 -22.37 14.54
N ASP A 267 -6.65 -22.16 14.57
CA ASP A 267 -7.26 -20.92 15.08
C ASP A 267 -6.90 -20.64 16.56
N SER A 268 -6.78 -21.70 17.37
CA SER A 268 -6.40 -21.61 18.79
C SER A 268 -4.95 -21.14 18.94
N SER A 269 -4.04 -21.77 18.20
CA SER A 269 -2.61 -21.46 18.22
C SER A 269 -2.33 -20.08 17.61
N ALA A 270 -3.07 -19.69 16.56
CA ALA A 270 -3.02 -18.35 15.99
C ALA A 270 -3.42 -17.28 17.01
N THR A 271 -4.49 -17.52 17.79
CA THR A 271 -4.92 -16.62 18.86
C THR A 271 -3.85 -16.49 19.95
N GLN A 272 -3.23 -17.60 20.35
CA GLN A 272 -2.13 -17.61 21.34
C GLN A 272 -0.91 -16.85 20.82
N ALA A 273 -0.50 -17.10 19.58
CA ALA A 273 0.62 -16.41 18.94
C ALA A 273 0.36 -14.89 18.83
N LEU A 274 -0.86 -14.48 18.51
CA LEU A 274 -1.24 -13.07 18.42
C LEU A 274 -1.18 -12.38 19.79
N ASN A 275 -1.65 -13.04 20.85
CA ASN A 275 -1.52 -12.51 22.22
C ASN A 275 -0.06 -12.40 22.65
N HIS A 276 0.77 -13.37 22.28
CA HIS A 276 2.22 -13.30 22.48
C HIS A 276 2.86 -12.13 21.74
N LEU A 277 2.39 -11.79 20.52
CA LEU A 277 2.90 -10.63 19.78
C LEU A 277 2.66 -9.34 20.56
N VAL A 278 1.46 -9.15 21.10
CA VAL A 278 1.12 -7.98 21.93
C VAL A 278 2.07 -7.87 23.12
N GLN A 279 2.27 -8.97 23.85
CA GLN A 279 3.16 -9.00 25.01
C GLN A 279 4.61 -8.73 24.62
N TYR A 280 5.10 -9.38 23.56
CA TYR A 280 6.45 -9.19 23.05
C TYR A 280 6.69 -7.72 22.71
N CYS A 281 5.75 -7.06 22.02
CA CYS A 281 5.89 -5.67 21.64
C CYS A 281 5.87 -4.72 22.85
N GLN A 282 5.02 -4.97 23.84
CA GLN A 282 4.99 -4.16 25.07
C GLN A 282 6.26 -4.29 25.92
N GLN A 283 6.92 -5.45 25.88
CA GLN A 283 8.09 -5.74 26.72
C GLN A 283 9.41 -5.35 26.04
N ASN A 284 9.53 -5.60 24.73
CA ASN A 284 10.81 -5.56 24.02
C ASN A 284 10.93 -4.38 23.06
N LEU A 285 9.82 -3.71 22.71
CA LEU A 285 9.86 -2.52 21.86
C LEU A 285 9.67 -1.26 22.71
N PRO A 286 10.57 -0.27 22.60
CA PRO A 286 10.42 1.01 23.27
C PRO A 286 9.07 1.67 22.99
N ASN A 287 8.41 2.13 24.05
CA ASN A 287 7.21 2.96 23.94
C ASN A 287 7.49 4.16 23.03
N GLY A 288 6.89 4.15 21.84
CA GLY A 288 7.04 5.22 20.86
C GLY A 288 8.45 5.29 20.26
N TYR A 289 8.87 4.25 19.54
CA TYR A 289 9.98 4.34 18.58
C TYR A 289 9.66 5.40 17.50
N SER A 290 9.85 6.67 17.87
CA SER A 290 9.74 7.87 17.06
C SER A 290 11.14 8.19 16.56
N THR A 291 11.69 7.34 15.71
CA THR A 291 12.89 7.72 14.97
C THR A 291 12.71 7.27 13.52
N ASN A 292 13.02 8.16 12.59
CA ASN A 292 12.90 7.98 11.14
C ASN A 292 13.94 6.97 10.59
N ILE A 293 14.11 5.84 11.27
CA ILE A 293 15.24 4.89 11.16
C ILE A 293 14.96 3.73 10.19
N LEU A 294 13.71 3.50 9.76
CA LEU A 294 13.35 2.45 8.77
C LEU A 294 12.73 3.04 7.51
#